data_AF-A0A1L0BPW9-F1
#
_entry.id   AF-A0A1L0BPW9-F1
#
_cell.length_a   1.000
_cell.length_b   1.000
_cell.length_c   1.000
_cell.angle_alpha   90.00
_cell.angle_beta   90.00
_cell.angle_gamma   90.00
#
_symmetry.space_group_name_H-M   'P 1'
#
loop_
_entity.id
_entity.type
_entity.pdbx_description
1 polymer ?
#
loop_
_entity_poly.entity_id
_entity_poly.type
_entity_poly.pdbx_seq_one_letter_code
_entity_poly.pdbx_strand_id
1 'polypeptide(L)'
;MYNCKIKIKDIMLTTPELLADIEAGNLRKCISEQTYEESMEPTFLELKAKYGDISHIAFDPEKHLRVIAGGPVENHKFQNTRRLTMEELGLSSKKQISPIGVSDPFPLFTDEAIDIMRLELLEKNNVLEHARAIFNSTGVDCCVRGWVRKNKQVQKKFTFDAWNHPKTMELISTVAGTELKIVMDCDIAHTNISLTSAERAQQERIDHQSEIALKTKGGESMPAVVGWHTDSPPFVCVLMMSDTTNMIGGETFLRMGNGEIACVPGPRKGYAAILQGHLIQHLASKPRGATERITEVTSFIAKDPLAIEDSVLSTVKPEVNYSSRYNEFYPEWIDYRVEILTKRLEHLQKTCNESKKFDKAGTIEALKLIEAYLAKTYTEMEVSPEEWAKIVSKG
;
A
#
# COMPACT_ATOMS: atom_id res chain seq x y z
N MET A 1 -13.05 31.69 -18.45
CA MET A 1 -13.96 31.87 -17.29
C MET A 1 -15.23 31.08 -17.55
N TYR A 2 -15.27 29.81 -17.18
CA TYR A 2 -16.52 29.06 -17.15
C TYR A 2 -17.15 29.28 -15.77
N ASN A 3 -18.20 30.09 -15.74
CA ASN A 3 -19.03 30.33 -14.57
C ASN A 3 -19.88 29.07 -14.30
N CYS A 4 -19.29 28.07 -13.63
CA CYS A 4 -20.07 26.99 -13.05
C CYS A 4 -20.63 27.48 -11.71
N LYS A 5 -21.76 28.19 -11.77
CA LYS A 5 -22.60 28.38 -10.58
C LYS A 5 -23.28 27.06 -10.25
N ILE A 6 -22.53 26.15 -9.61
CA ILE A 6 -23.13 25.07 -8.85
C ILE A 6 -23.94 25.76 -7.76
N LYS A 7 -25.26 25.59 -7.81
CA LYS A 7 -26.16 26.01 -6.74
C LYS A 7 -25.84 25.13 -5.53
N ILE A 8 -24.93 25.59 -4.68
CA ILE A 8 -24.71 25.06 -3.33
C ILE A 8 -26.01 25.31 -2.55
N LYS A 9 -26.95 24.39 -2.67
CA LYS A 9 -28.02 24.15 -1.70
C LYS A 9 -27.77 22.76 -1.12
N ASP A 10 -26.56 22.55 -0.65
CA ASP A 10 -26.18 21.30 -0.01
C ASP A 10 -25.92 21.58 1.47
N ILE A 11 -26.65 20.82 2.28
CA ILE A 11 -26.42 20.56 3.69
C ILE A 11 -24.90 20.57 3.92
N MET A 12 -24.39 21.39 4.85
CA MET A 12 -23.02 21.23 5.31
C MET A 12 -22.93 19.86 6.00
N LEU A 13 -22.59 18.83 5.22
CA LEU A 13 -22.46 17.44 5.67
C LEU A 13 -21.24 17.24 6.58
N THR A 14 -20.43 18.28 6.77
CA THR A 14 -19.22 18.33 7.59
C THR A 14 -18.98 19.77 8.06
N THR A 15 -18.24 19.95 9.15
CA THR A 15 -17.96 21.30 9.69
C THR A 15 -16.78 21.96 8.94
N PRO A 16 -16.74 23.30 8.85
CA PRO A 16 -15.60 24.01 8.27
C PRO A 16 -14.27 23.68 8.96
N GLU A 17 -14.28 23.41 10.26
CA GLU A 17 -13.09 23.06 11.04
C GLU A 17 -12.54 21.69 10.64
N LEU A 18 -13.40 20.69 10.45
CA LEU A 18 -12.99 19.36 10.02
C LEU A 18 -12.44 19.38 8.59
N LEU A 19 -13.07 20.15 7.69
CA LEU A 19 -12.54 20.37 6.35
C LEU A 19 -11.14 21.01 6.38
N ALA A 20 -10.97 22.08 7.15
CA ALA A 20 -9.68 22.75 7.29
C ALA A 20 -8.60 21.81 7.87
N ASP A 21 -8.94 20.95 8.82
CA ASP A 21 -7.99 19.95 9.35
C ASP A 21 -7.63 18.89 8.32
N ILE A 22 -8.59 18.40 7.53
CA ILE A 22 -8.32 17.46 6.42
C ILE A 22 -7.39 18.11 5.38
N GLU A 23 -7.68 19.34 4.96
CA GLU A 23 -6.85 20.11 4.03
C GLU A 23 -5.44 20.34 4.58
N ALA A 24 -5.31 20.56 5.90
CA ALA A 24 -4.03 20.64 6.59
C ALA A 24 -3.31 19.28 6.76
N GLY A 25 -3.90 18.19 6.29
CA GLY A 25 -3.32 16.84 6.34
C GLY A 25 -3.67 16.07 7.61
N ASN A 26 -4.90 16.21 8.10
CA ASN A 26 -5.44 15.49 9.27
C ASN A 26 -4.58 15.66 10.54
N LEU A 27 -4.22 16.89 10.89
CA LEU A 27 -3.29 17.19 11.98
C LEU A 27 -3.81 16.69 13.34
N ARG A 28 -5.13 16.65 13.54
CA ARG A 28 -5.76 16.06 14.74
C ARG A 28 -5.40 14.58 14.98
N LYS A 29 -4.85 13.88 13.98
CA LYS A 29 -4.46 12.47 14.05
C LYS A 29 -2.94 12.28 14.06
N CYS A 30 -2.14 13.34 14.18
CA CYS A 30 -0.69 13.23 14.31
C CYS A 30 -0.29 12.40 15.54
N ILE A 31 0.88 11.76 15.45
CA ILE A 31 1.53 11.13 16.59
C ILE A 31 2.23 12.20 17.42
N SER A 32 2.02 12.19 18.73
CA SER A 32 2.65 13.15 19.62
C SER A 32 4.14 12.86 19.80
N GLU A 33 4.93 13.89 20.13
CA GLU A 33 6.34 13.74 20.45
C GLU A 33 6.58 12.75 21.60
N GLN A 34 5.78 12.86 22.67
CA GLN A 34 5.84 11.91 23.78
C GLN A 34 5.58 10.46 23.32
N THR A 35 4.57 10.24 22.48
CA THR A 35 4.26 8.90 21.96
C THR A 35 5.42 8.33 21.13
N TYR A 36 6.06 9.17 20.31
CA TYR A 36 7.25 8.77 19.56
C TYR A 36 8.41 8.38 20.48
N GLU A 37 8.72 9.22 21.47
CA GLU A 37 9.83 8.99 22.43
C GLU A 37 9.63 7.70 23.22
N GLU A 38 8.40 7.43 23.66
CA GLU A 38 8.09 6.22 24.44
C GLU A 38 8.06 4.94 23.59
N SER A 39 7.68 5.02 22.32
CA SER A 39 7.30 3.83 21.52
C SER A 39 8.22 3.52 20.34
N MET A 40 8.84 4.52 19.73
CA MET A 40 9.57 4.38 18.45
C MET A 40 11.04 4.80 18.56
N GLU A 41 11.35 5.80 19.38
CA GLU A 41 12.71 6.30 19.57
C GLU A 41 13.70 5.22 20.07
N PRO A 42 13.34 4.29 20.97
CA PRO A 42 14.27 3.24 21.41
C PRO A 42 14.80 2.41 20.23
N THR A 43 13.92 2.00 19.32
CA THR A 43 14.27 1.25 18.10
C THR A 43 15.13 2.09 17.16
N PHE A 44 14.81 3.38 16.98
CA PHE A 44 15.63 4.30 16.18
C PHE A 44 17.04 4.43 16.75
N LEU A 45 17.18 4.61 18.07
CA LEU A 45 18.48 4.75 18.74
C LEU A 45 19.30 3.46 18.66
N GLU A 46 18.68 2.29 18.78
CA GLU A 46 19.35 1.00 18.59
C GLU A 46 19.91 0.86 17.16
N LEU A 47 19.09 1.14 16.14
CA LEU A 47 19.53 1.10 14.75
C LEU A 47 20.62 2.13 14.47
N LYS A 48 20.50 3.34 15.03
CA LYS A 48 21.50 4.41 14.90
C LYS A 48 22.82 4.03 15.56
N ALA A 49 22.79 3.35 16.71
CA ALA A 49 23.99 2.84 17.35
C ALA A 49 24.69 1.76 16.51
N LYS A 50 23.90 0.93 15.80
CA LYS A 50 24.41 -0.13 14.93
C LYS A 50 25.02 0.40 13.62
N TYR A 51 24.36 1.33 12.94
CA TYR A 51 24.77 1.79 11.60
C TYR A 51 25.43 3.17 11.56
N GLY A 52 25.32 3.96 12.63
CA GLY A 52 25.86 5.32 12.68
C GLY A 52 25.13 6.26 11.73
N ASP A 53 25.89 7.12 11.04
CA ASP A 53 25.36 8.01 10.01
C ASP A 53 25.20 7.26 8.68
N ILE A 54 23.97 7.11 8.22
CA ILE A 54 23.63 6.40 6.98
C ILE A 54 23.63 7.30 5.74
N SER A 55 23.92 8.60 5.87
CA SER A 55 23.85 9.58 4.76
C SER A 55 24.72 9.22 3.55
N HIS A 56 25.78 8.44 3.77
CA HIS A 56 26.74 8.00 2.76
C HIS A 56 26.40 6.62 2.15
N ILE A 57 25.41 5.91 2.71
CA ILE A 57 25.05 4.56 2.25
C ILE A 57 24.09 4.68 1.07
N ALA A 58 24.57 4.31 -0.12
CA ALA A 58 23.74 4.24 -1.32
C ALA A 58 23.11 2.85 -1.47
N PHE A 59 21.91 2.79 -2.05
CA PHE A 59 21.32 1.51 -2.41
C PHE A 59 22.15 0.82 -3.50
N ASP A 60 22.63 -0.39 -3.22
CA ASP A 60 23.37 -1.26 -4.13
C ASP A 60 22.57 -2.57 -4.32
N PRO A 61 22.04 -2.86 -5.51
CA PRO A 61 21.25 -4.08 -5.74
C PRO A 61 22.04 -5.36 -5.44
N GLU A 62 23.36 -5.39 -5.63
CA GLU A 62 24.18 -6.58 -5.40
C GLU A 62 24.34 -6.90 -3.90
N LYS A 63 24.15 -5.90 -3.03
CA LYS A 63 24.24 -6.03 -1.57
C LYS A 63 22.88 -6.07 -0.89
N HIS A 64 21.93 -5.30 -1.41
CA HIS A 64 20.68 -4.99 -0.73
C HIS A 64 19.49 -5.78 -1.25
N LEU A 65 19.56 -6.34 -2.48
CA LEU A 65 18.55 -7.30 -2.94
C LEU A 65 18.92 -8.71 -2.49
N ARG A 66 18.06 -9.31 -1.67
CA ARG A 66 18.32 -10.62 -1.07
C ARG A 66 18.43 -11.73 -2.11
N VAL A 67 17.68 -11.64 -3.21
CA VAL A 67 17.73 -12.58 -4.34
C VAL A 67 19.14 -12.63 -4.94
N ILE A 68 19.83 -11.49 -4.98
CA ILE A 68 21.16 -11.33 -5.59
C ILE A 68 22.24 -11.61 -4.55
N ALA A 69 22.23 -10.86 -3.45
CA ALA A 69 23.22 -10.95 -2.38
C ALA A 69 23.25 -12.32 -1.67
N GLY A 70 22.08 -12.99 -1.58
CA GLY A 70 21.93 -14.29 -0.92
C GLY A 70 22.36 -15.50 -1.76
N GLY A 71 22.82 -15.28 -2.99
CA GLY A 71 23.35 -16.32 -3.87
C GLY A 71 22.30 -17.36 -4.33
N PRO A 72 22.74 -18.57 -4.72
CA PRO A 72 21.87 -19.56 -5.38
C PRO A 72 20.65 -20.00 -4.56
N VAL A 73 20.75 -20.01 -3.23
CA VAL A 73 19.65 -20.47 -2.35
C VAL A 73 18.49 -19.47 -2.35
N GLU A 74 18.78 -18.18 -2.16
CA GLU A 74 17.73 -17.16 -2.17
C GLU A 74 17.17 -16.96 -3.58
N ASN A 75 18.00 -17.05 -4.62
CA ASN A 75 17.52 -17.07 -6.00
C ASN A 75 16.60 -18.28 -6.26
N HIS A 76 16.96 -19.48 -5.81
CA HIS A 76 16.10 -20.67 -5.95
C HIS A 76 14.75 -20.47 -5.24
N LYS A 77 14.72 -19.86 -4.05
CA LYS A 77 13.46 -19.53 -3.36
C LYS A 77 12.61 -18.54 -4.17
N PHE A 78 13.24 -17.49 -4.71
CA PHE A 78 12.55 -16.52 -5.55
C PHE A 78 11.93 -17.18 -6.78
N GLN A 79 12.71 -17.95 -7.54
CA GLN A 79 12.23 -18.62 -8.77
C GLN A 79 11.09 -19.62 -8.50
N ASN A 80 11.11 -20.27 -7.34
CA ASN A 80 10.10 -21.25 -6.92
C ASN A 80 9.01 -20.65 -6.01
N THR A 81 8.88 -19.32 -5.97
CA THR A 81 7.80 -18.68 -5.20
C THR A 81 6.46 -19.09 -5.79
N ARG A 82 5.64 -19.76 -4.97
CA ARG A 82 4.29 -20.14 -5.33
C ARG A 82 3.45 -18.89 -5.57
N ARG A 83 2.66 -18.93 -6.63
CA ARG A 83 1.74 -17.86 -7.03
C ARG A 83 0.38 -18.50 -7.28
N LEU A 84 -0.67 -17.95 -6.70
CA LEU A 84 -2.03 -18.34 -7.03
C LEU A 84 -2.56 -17.39 -8.10
N THR A 85 -3.03 -17.96 -9.19
CA THR A 85 -3.68 -17.23 -10.27
C THR A 85 -5.10 -16.82 -9.87
N MET A 86 -5.64 -15.82 -10.55
CA MET A 86 -7.05 -15.44 -10.43
C MET A 86 -7.96 -16.65 -10.72
N GLU A 87 -7.61 -17.46 -11.73
CA GLU A 87 -8.34 -18.67 -12.10
C GLU A 87 -8.34 -19.73 -10.98
N GLU A 88 -7.20 -20.01 -10.36
CA GLU A 88 -7.11 -20.93 -9.22
C GLU A 88 -7.88 -20.43 -8.00
N LEU A 89 -7.99 -19.11 -7.82
CA LEU A 89 -8.85 -18.50 -6.81
C LEU A 89 -10.35 -18.53 -7.19
N GLY A 90 -10.70 -19.01 -8.39
CA GLY A 90 -12.06 -18.99 -8.91
C GLY A 90 -12.57 -17.58 -9.22
N LEU A 91 -11.67 -16.61 -9.39
CA LEU A 91 -11.98 -15.22 -9.66
C LEU A 91 -11.66 -14.89 -11.12
N SER A 92 -12.52 -14.11 -11.76
CA SER A 92 -12.23 -13.56 -13.09
C SER A 92 -12.80 -12.15 -13.19
N SER A 93 -12.03 -11.24 -13.77
CA SER A 93 -12.46 -9.87 -13.94
C SER A 93 -11.92 -9.31 -15.24
N LYS A 94 -12.77 -8.59 -15.97
CA LYS A 94 -12.32 -7.79 -17.11
C LYS A 94 -11.34 -6.69 -16.70
N LYS A 95 -11.24 -6.37 -15.39
CA LYS A 95 -10.36 -5.34 -14.84
C LYS A 95 -8.99 -5.89 -14.38
N GLN A 96 -8.76 -7.20 -14.51
CA GLN A 96 -7.50 -7.80 -14.08
C GLN A 96 -6.36 -7.38 -15.00
N ILE A 97 -5.24 -6.97 -14.40
CA ILE A 97 -4.02 -6.54 -15.11
C ILE A 97 -2.96 -7.63 -15.16
N SER A 98 -3.18 -8.73 -14.44
CA SER A 98 -2.32 -9.91 -14.39
C SER A 98 -3.14 -11.18 -14.18
N PRO A 99 -2.68 -12.35 -14.69
CA PRO A 99 -3.22 -13.64 -14.28
C PRO A 99 -2.91 -13.98 -12.82
N ILE A 100 -1.86 -13.41 -12.22
CA ILE A 100 -1.47 -13.67 -10.83
C ILE A 100 -2.35 -12.86 -9.88
N GLY A 101 -3.05 -13.56 -8.99
CA GLY A 101 -3.83 -12.94 -7.93
C GLY A 101 -2.98 -12.58 -6.73
N VAL A 102 -2.16 -13.52 -6.25
CA VAL A 102 -1.32 -13.37 -5.05
C VAL A 102 -0.07 -14.23 -5.15
N SER A 103 1.00 -13.86 -4.45
CA SER A 103 2.16 -14.73 -4.22
C SER A 103 2.29 -15.14 -2.76
N ASP A 104 2.89 -16.31 -2.53
CA ASP A 104 3.57 -16.55 -1.25
C ASP A 104 4.71 -15.52 -1.06
N PRO A 105 5.19 -15.31 0.17
CA PRO A 105 6.31 -14.42 0.42
C PRO A 105 7.59 -14.82 -0.33
N PHE A 106 8.20 -13.88 -1.03
CA PHE A 106 9.48 -14.04 -1.72
C PHE A 106 10.56 -13.13 -1.10
N PRO A 107 11.84 -13.54 -1.16
CA PRO A 107 12.93 -12.69 -0.70
C PRO A 107 13.02 -11.43 -1.57
N LEU A 108 13.08 -10.25 -0.95
CA LEU A 108 13.26 -8.99 -1.67
C LEU A 108 14.50 -8.25 -1.18
N PHE A 109 14.52 -7.81 0.08
CA PHE A 109 15.60 -7.02 0.66
C PHE A 109 16.38 -7.78 1.74
N THR A 110 17.67 -7.49 1.87
CA THR A 110 18.52 -8.02 2.94
C THR A 110 18.18 -7.39 4.29
N ASP A 111 18.61 -8.00 5.39
CA ASP A 111 18.33 -7.47 6.74
C ASP A 111 19.00 -6.10 6.96
N GLU A 112 20.17 -5.88 6.36
CA GLU A 112 20.85 -4.58 6.33
C GLU A 112 20.00 -3.52 5.63
N ALA A 113 19.48 -3.82 4.44
CA ALA A 113 18.63 -2.88 3.70
C ALA A 113 17.36 -2.53 4.49
N ILE A 114 16.74 -3.52 5.12
CA ILE A 114 15.57 -3.31 5.98
C ILE A 114 15.91 -2.44 7.18
N ASP A 115 17.05 -2.65 7.82
CA ASP A 115 17.47 -1.84 8.96
C ASP A 115 17.72 -0.37 8.56
N ILE A 116 18.32 -0.12 7.39
CA ILE A 116 18.55 1.24 6.86
C ILE A 116 17.22 1.93 6.53
N MET A 117 16.29 1.23 5.86
CA MET A 117 14.94 1.74 5.58
C MET A 117 14.21 2.08 6.88
N ARG A 118 14.29 1.21 7.90
CA ARG A 118 13.72 1.47 9.22
C ARG A 118 14.35 2.69 9.90
N LEU A 119 15.66 2.92 9.72
CA LEU A 119 16.33 4.08 10.27
C LEU A 119 15.85 5.39 9.59
N GLU A 120 15.65 5.38 8.27
CA GLU A 120 15.05 6.51 7.54
C GLU A 120 13.59 6.76 7.96
N LEU A 121 12.81 5.69 8.12
CA LEU A 121 11.40 5.73 8.52
C LEU A 121 11.22 6.30 9.94
N LEU A 122 11.98 5.78 10.90
CA LEU A 122 11.81 6.06 12.32
C LEU A 122 12.53 7.33 12.78
N GLU A 123 13.13 8.11 11.88
CA GLU A 123 13.69 9.41 12.23
C GLU A 123 12.58 10.32 12.82
N LYS A 124 12.84 10.94 13.97
CA LYS A 124 11.88 11.77 14.72
C LYS A 124 11.10 12.75 13.83
N ASN A 125 11.81 13.56 13.04
CA ASN A 125 11.17 14.56 12.17
C ASN A 125 10.28 13.90 11.10
N ASN A 126 10.69 12.74 10.58
CA ASN A 126 9.92 11.98 9.60
C ASN A 126 8.60 11.47 10.20
N VAL A 127 8.67 10.87 11.39
CA VAL A 127 7.49 10.34 12.09
C VAL A 127 6.54 11.48 12.48
N LEU A 128 7.03 12.54 13.11
CA LEU A 128 6.19 13.65 13.57
C LEU A 128 5.49 14.39 12.43
N GLU A 129 6.12 14.46 11.26
CA GLU A 129 5.52 15.08 10.08
C GLU A 129 4.46 14.19 9.42
N HIS A 130 4.79 12.90 9.20
CA HIS A 130 4.05 12.04 8.27
C HIS A 130 3.12 11.02 8.95
N ALA A 131 3.36 10.66 10.21
CA ALA A 131 2.59 9.62 10.87
C ALA A 131 1.20 10.11 11.27
N ARG A 132 0.18 9.30 11.01
CA ARG A 132 -1.20 9.51 11.47
C ARG A 132 -1.73 8.25 12.14
N ALA A 133 -2.41 8.41 13.26
CA ALA A 133 -3.07 7.31 13.95
C ALA A 133 -4.08 6.62 13.00
N ILE A 134 -4.18 5.29 13.07
CA ILE A 134 -5.17 4.56 12.27
C ILE A 134 -6.55 4.61 12.91
N PHE A 135 -7.59 4.48 12.09
CA PHE A 135 -9.00 4.67 12.46
C PHE A 135 -9.46 3.88 13.71
N ASN A 136 -9.01 2.64 13.88
CA ASN A 136 -9.37 1.78 15.02
C ASN A 136 -8.23 1.64 16.04
N SER A 137 -7.24 2.54 16.01
CA SER A 137 -6.13 2.47 16.97
C SER A 137 -6.67 2.68 18.39
N THR A 138 -6.31 1.75 19.27
CA THR A 138 -6.51 1.87 20.73
C THR A 138 -5.19 2.17 21.43
N GLY A 139 -4.16 2.56 20.67
CA GLY A 139 -2.80 2.75 21.14
C GLY A 139 -1.96 3.54 20.13
N VAL A 140 -0.76 3.05 19.85
CA VAL A 140 0.26 3.76 19.05
C VAL A 140 0.28 3.34 17.58
N ASP A 141 -0.74 2.61 17.13
CA ASP A 141 -0.84 2.16 15.76
C ASP A 141 -1.03 3.35 14.82
N CYS A 142 -0.16 3.47 13.82
CA CYS A 142 -0.14 4.58 12.89
C CYS A 142 0.22 4.13 11.48
N CYS A 143 -0.08 4.99 10.52
CA CYS A 143 0.40 4.86 9.15
C CYS A 143 1.22 6.10 8.78
N VAL A 144 2.31 5.87 8.05
CA VAL A 144 3.27 6.88 7.60
C VAL A 144 3.26 6.86 6.08
N ARG A 145 2.87 7.96 5.44
CA ARG A 145 2.66 8.04 3.98
C ARG A 145 3.26 9.35 3.44
N GLY A 146 3.75 9.33 2.20
CA GLY A 146 4.41 10.49 1.59
C GLY A 146 5.76 10.88 2.20
N TRP A 147 6.37 9.98 2.98
CA TRP A 147 7.58 10.25 3.76
C TRP A 147 8.88 10.02 2.96
N VAL A 148 8.82 9.18 1.92
CA VAL A 148 9.98 8.90 1.06
C VAL A 148 10.26 10.03 0.08
N ARG A 149 9.19 10.60 -0.50
CA ARG A 149 9.24 11.68 -1.48
C ARG A 149 8.08 12.63 -1.28
N LYS A 150 8.37 13.92 -1.30
CA LYS A 150 7.41 15.00 -1.08
C LYS A 150 7.63 16.10 -2.10
N ASN A 151 6.56 16.58 -2.75
CA ASN A 151 6.63 17.65 -3.76
C ASN A 151 7.71 17.38 -4.83
N LYS A 152 7.78 16.13 -5.32
CA LYS A 152 8.77 15.65 -6.29
C LYS A 152 10.23 15.63 -5.80
N GLN A 153 10.49 16.00 -4.54
CA GLN A 153 11.81 15.95 -3.90
C GLN A 153 11.97 14.69 -3.05
N VAL A 154 13.05 13.95 -3.29
CA VAL A 154 13.41 12.76 -2.52
C VAL A 154 13.84 13.19 -1.11
N GLN A 155 13.14 12.70 -0.09
CA GLN A 155 13.43 12.98 1.32
C GLN A 155 14.31 11.89 1.92
N LYS A 156 14.01 10.63 1.60
CA LYS A 156 14.68 9.43 2.11
C LYS A 156 15.29 8.64 0.97
N LYS A 157 16.57 8.91 0.72
CA LYS A 157 17.24 8.50 -0.51
C LYS A 157 17.39 7.00 -0.62
N PHE A 158 17.73 6.30 0.46
CA PHE A 158 17.97 4.87 0.39
C PHE A 158 16.67 4.12 0.06
N THR A 159 15.58 4.43 0.79
CA THR A 159 14.26 3.83 0.57
C THR A 159 13.71 4.18 -0.81
N PHE A 160 13.86 5.44 -1.24
CA PHE A 160 13.44 5.86 -2.59
C PHE A 160 14.15 5.07 -3.68
N ASP A 161 15.49 5.02 -3.62
CA ASP A 161 16.30 4.30 -4.59
C ASP A 161 15.97 2.81 -4.57
N ALA A 162 15.82 2.21 -3.40
CA ALA A 162 15.52 0.78 -3.25
C ALA A 162 14.20 0.39 -3.93
N TRP A 163 13.13 1.16 -3.75
CA TRP A 163 11.83 0.88 -4.37
C TRP A 163 11.78 1.24 -5.86
N ASN A 164 12.54 2.25 -6.30
CA ASN A 164 12.56 2.69 -7.70
C ASN A 164 13.63 2.01 -8.55
N HIS A 165 14.56 1.26 -7.95
CA HIS A 165 15.66 0.66 -8.69
C HIS A 165 15.14 -0.30 -9.77
N PRO A 166 15.67 -0.26 -11.01
CA PRO A 166 15.18 -1.11 -12.09
C PRO A 166 15.17 -2.60 -11.76
N LYS A 167 16.16 -3.09 -10.98
CA LYS A 167 16.21 -4.48 -10.53
C LYS A 167 15.11 -4.84 -9.52
N THR A 168 14.76 -3.92 -8.61
CA THR A 168 13.63 -4.13 -7.69
C THR A 168 12.33 -4.25 -8.49
N MET A 169 12.12 -3.32 -9.44
CA MET A 169 10.95 -3.32 -10.30
C MET A 169 10.85 -4.57 -11.20
N GLU A 170 11.99 -5.06 -11.71
CA GLU A 170 12.07 -6.31 -12.47
C GLU A 170 11.65 -7.52 -11.63
N LEU A 171 12.15 -7.64 -10.40
CA LEU A 171 11.79 -8.74 -9.49
C LEU A 171 10.30 -8.71 -9.16
N ILE A 172 9.76 -7.54 -8.76
CA ILE A 172 8.34 -7.39 -8.43
C ILE A 172 7.46 -7.70 -9.64
N SER A 173 7.79 -7.18 -10.82
CA SER A 173 7.05 -7.44 -12.07
C SER A 173 7.07 -8.93 -12.45
N THR A 174 8.21 -9.61 -12.22
CA THR A 174 8.36 -11.04 -12.48
C THR A 174 7.41 -11.88 -11.61
N VAL A 175 7.33 -11.57 -10.31
CA VAL A 175 6.38 -12.25 -9.42
C VAL A 175 4.95 -11.89 -9.81
N ALA A 176 4.71 -10.64 -10.20
CA ALA A 176 3.39 -10.14 -10.62
C ALA A 176 2.91 -10.70 -11.94
N GLY A 177 3.77 -11.27 -12.79
CA GLY A 177 3.39 -11.80 -14.09
C GLY A 177 2.96 -10.72 -15.09
N THR A 178 3.25 -9.45 -14.80
CA THR A 178 3.01 -8.30 -15.68
C THR A 178 4.01 -7.19 -15.35
N GLU A 179 4.33 -6.33 -16.31
CA GLU A 179 5.25 -5.22 -16.06
C GLU A 179 4.53 -4.11 -15.29
N LEU A 180 5.08 -3.73 -14.13
CA LEU A 180 4.48 -2.77 -13.22
C LEU A 180 5.23 -1.44 -13.19
N LYS A 181 4.52 -0.38 -12.81
CA LYS A 181 5.09 0.90 -12.38
C LYS A 181 4.40 1.36 -11.10
N ILE A 182 5.13 2.09 -10.26
CA ILE A 182 4.58 2.71 -9.05
C ILE A 182 3.49 3.72 -9.46
N VAL A 183 2.37 3.73 -8.72
CA VAL A 183 1.21 4.55 -9.06
C VAL A 183 1.41 6.04 -8.73
N MET A 184 1.89 6.36 -7.53
CA MET A 184 2.06 7.70 -6.98
C MET A 184 3.28 7.73 -6.05
N ASP A 185 3.92 8.89 -5.91
CA ASP A 185 5.09 9.05 -5.05
C ASP A 185 4.72 8.87 -3.56
N CYS A 186 3.53 9.34 -3.17
CA CYS A 186 3.02 9.20 -1.80
C CYS A 186 2.70 7.75 -1.41
N ASP A 187 2.56 6.85 -2.38
CA ASP A 187 2.38 5.41 -2.20
C ASP A 187 3.71 4.64 -2.12
N ILE A 188 4.86 5.28 -2.35
CA ILE A 188 6.16 4.63 -2.19
C ILE A 188 6.38 4.34 -0.71
N ALA A 189 6.55 3.05 -0.39
CA ALA A 189 6.84 2.57 0.95
C ALA A 189 5.88 3.14 2.01
N HIS A 190 4.57 3.22 1.73
CA HIS A 190 3.65 3.63 2.76
C HIS A 190 3.71 2.59 3.89
N THR A 191 3.89 3.04 5.13
CA THR A 191 4.22 2.14 6.23
C THR A 191 3.07 2.06 7.20
N ASN A 192 2.69 0.85 7.59
CA ASN A 192 1.82 0.60 8.73
C ASN A 192 2.69 0.17 9.91
N ILE A 193 2.57 0.87 11.03
CA ILE A 193 3.29 0.59 12.27
C ILE A 193 2.24 0.18 13.31
N SER A 194 2.41 -1.02 13.87
CA SER A 194 1.65 -1.47 15.03
C SER A 194 2.62 -1.89 16.11
N LEU A 195 2.46 -1.36 17.33
CA LEU A 195 3.34 -1.64 18.46
C LEU A 195 2.52 -2.05 19.68
N THR A 196 3.12 -2.88 20.52
CA THR A 196 2.52 -3.32 21.78
C THR A 196 3.59 -3.59 22.83
N SER A 197 3.20 -3.58 24.11
CA SER A 197 4.15 -3.78 25.20
C SER A 197 4.65 -5.24 25.25
N ALA A 198 5.83 -5.44 25.82
CA ALA A 198 6.42 -6.77 25.97
C ALA A 198 5.54 -7.69 26.84
N GLU A 199 4.93 -7.14 27.88
CA GLU A 199 4.02 -7.85 28.79
C GLU A 199 2.78 -8.32 28.05
N ARG A 200 2.17 -7.45 27.24
CA ARG A 200 1.00 -7.78 26.44
C ARG A 200 1.34 -8.83 25.39
N ALA A 201 2.44 -8.67 24.67
CA ALA A 201 2.90 -9.67 23.71
C ALA A 201 3.15 -11.03 24.40
N GLN A 202 3.76 -11.04 25.58
CA GLN A 202 3.95 -12.28 26.34
C GLN A 202 2.65 -12.93 26.76
N GLN A 203 1.70 -12.14 27.28
CA GLN A 203 0.39 -12.65 27.66
C GLN A 203 -0.34 -13.24 26.45
N GLU A 204 -0.33 -12.57 25.31
CA GLU A 204 -0.92 -13.06 24.07
C GLU A 204 -0.31 -14.41 23.61
N ARG A 205 0.99 -14.63 23.83
CA ARG A 205 1.65 -15.92 23.56
C ARG A 205 1.15 -17.03 24.51
N ILE A 206 1.00 -16.72 25.81
CA ILE A 206 0.52 -17.66 26.81
C ILE A 206 -0.94 -18.04 26.53
N ASP A 207 -1.78 -17.04 26.25
CA ASP A 207 -3.19 -17.23 25.93
C ASP A 207 -3.34 -18.11 24.69
N HIS A 208 -2.56 -17.85 23.63
CA HIS A 208 -2.60 -18.65 22.41
C HIS A 208 -2.16 -20.11 22.64
N GLN A 209 -1.11 -20.36 23.42
CA GLN A 209 -0.71 -21.72 23.77
C GLN A 209 -1.82 -22.45 24.53
N SER A 210 -2.54 -21.73 25.40
CA SER A 210 -3.69 -22.26 26.13
C SER A 210 -4.88 -22.53 25.19
N GLU A 211 -5.13 -21.66 24.21
CA GLU A 211 -6.16 -21.85 23.17
C GLU A 211 -5.88 -23.08 22.29
N ILE A 212 -4.63 -23.30 21.87
CA ILE A 212 -4.22 -24.50 21.11
C ILE A 212 -4.46 -25.76 21.94
N ALA A 213 -4.13 -25.73 23.24
CA ALA A 213 -4.36 -26.85 24.14
C ALA A 213 -5.85 -27.16 24.37
N LEU A 214 -6.74 -26.18 24.16
CA LEU A 214 -8.17 -26.28 24.47
C LEU A 214 -9.09 -26.45 23.23
N LYS A 215 -8.67 -26.13 22.01
CA LYS A 215 -9.55 -26.12 20.82
C LYS A 215 -9.55 -27.41 19.99
N THR A 216 -10.68 -28.12 20.10
CA THR A 216 -11.33 -28.88 19.02
C THR A 216 -12.17 -27.90 18.16
N LYS A 217 -11.95 -27.88 16.83
CA LYS A 217 -12.71 -27.26 15.72
C LYS A 217 -13.70 -26.09 16.00
N GLY A 218 -13.50 -24.96 15.30
CA GLY A 218 -14.57 -23.97 15.01
C GLY A 218 -14.02 -22.62 14.52
N GLY A 219 -14.16 -22.32 13.22
CA GLY A 219 -13.49 -21.23 12.52
C GLY A 219 -14.40 -20.14 11.93
N GLU A 220 -15.10 -19.37 12.77
CA GLU A 220 -15.91 -18.22 12.30
C GLU A 220 -15.60 -16.88 12.99
N SER A 221 -14.55 -16.80 13.80
CA SER A 221 -14.09 -15.53 14.38
C SER A 221 -12.57 -15.45 14.27
N MET A 222 -12.09 -14.83 13.18
CA MET A 222 -10.67 -14.51 13.00
C MET A 222 -10.45 -13.03 13.35
N PRO A 223 -9.71 -12.72 14.42
CA PRO A 223 -9.31 -11.35 14.74
C PRO A 223 -8.47 -10.76 13.59
N ALA A 224 -8.80 -9.55 13.13
CA ALA A 224 -8.21 -8.91 11.94
C ALA A 224 -7.51 -7.58 12.28
N VAL A 225 -6.42 -7.23 11.59
CA VAL A 225 -5.84 -5.85 11.64
C VAL A 225 -6.73 -4.89 10.87
N VAL A 226 -7.09 -5.30 9.66
CA VAL A 226 -8.05 -4.63 8.78
C VAL A 226 -9.06 -5.71 8.40
N GLY A 227 -10.35 -5.42 8.57
CA GLY A 227 -11.43 -6.35 8.21
C GLY A 227 -11.42 -6.69 6.72
N TRP A 228 -12.32 -7.57 6.28
CA TRP A 228 -12.45 -7.92 4.86
C TRP A 228 -12.60 -6.67 3.98
N HIS A 229 -11.65 -6.45 3.07
CA HIS A 229 -11.61 -5.29 2.19
C HIS A 229 -10.96 -5.63 0.85
N THR A 230 -11.03 -4.70 -0.08
CA THR A 230 -10.24 -4.66 -1.30
C THR A 230 -9.38 -3.41 -1.27
N ASP A 231 -8.22 -3.47 -1.92
CA ASP A 231 -7.36 -2.31 -2.06
C ASP A 231 -7.93 -1.31 -3.07
N SER A 232 -7.46 -0.08 -2.94
CA SER A 232 -7.71 1.00 -3.89
C SER A 232 -6.91 0.84 -5.19
N PRO A 233 -5.58 0.63 -5.15
CA PRO A 233 -4.78 0.36 -6.34
C PRO A 233 -4.96 -1.09 -6.85
N PRO A 234 -4.79 -1.33 -8.16
CA PRO A 234 -4.86 -2.66 -8.77
C PRO A 234 -3.89 -3.68 -8.18
N PHE A 235 -2.68 -3.25 -7.82
CA PHE A 235 -1.62 -4.11 -7.30
C PHE A 235 -0.92 -3.47 -6.11
N VAL A 236 -0.54 -4.27 -5.13
CA VAL A 236 0.32 -3.87 -4.01
C VAL A 236 1.45 -4.88 -3.80
N CYS A 237 2.59 -4.39 -3.32
CA CYS A 237 3.68 -5.21 -2.79
C CYS A 237 3.84 -4.88 -1.30
N VAL A 238 3.60 -5.86 -0.44
CA VAL A 238 3.70 -5.74 1.01
C VAL A 238 5.02 -6.34 1.48
N LEU A 239 5.93 -5.50 1.97
CA LEU A 239 7.23 -5.85 2.53
C LEU A 239 7.14 -5.89 4.06
N MET A 240 7.64 -6.97 4.66
CA MET A 240 7.74 -7.06 6.11
C MET A 240 9.06 -6.46 6.61
N MET A 241 8.95 -5.47 7.50
CA MET A 241 10.11 -4.78 8.10
C MET A 241 10.46 -5.33 9.47
N SER A 242 9.48 -5.87 10.20
CA SER A 242 9.66 -6.44 11.54
C SER A 242 10.18 -7.87 11.51
N ASP A 243 10.89 -8.25 12.58
CA ASP A 243 11.15 -9.65 12.86
C ASP A 243 9.83 -10.34 13.24
N THR A 244 9.51 -11.41 12.53
CA THR A 244 8.25 -12.14 12.66
C THR A 244 8.41 -13.44 13.43
N THR A 245 9.59 -13.74 13.98
CA THR A 245 9.92 -15.05 14.59
C THR A 245 8.96 -15.44 15.71
N ASN A 246 8.53 -14.48 16.53
CA ASN A 246 7.60 -14.70 17.64
C ASN A 246 6.14 -14.29 17.32
N MET A 247 5.87 -13.86 16.08
CA MET A 247 4.56 -13.39 15.70
C MET A 247 3.62 -14.57 15.49
N ILE A 248 2.47 -14.50 16.15
CA ILE A 248 1.35 -15.42 15.98
C ILE A 248 0.37 -14.76 15.01
N GLY A 249 0.03 -15.48 13.95
CA GLY A 249 -0.78 -14.96 12.85
C GLY A 249 0.04 -14.17 11.83
N GLY A 250 -0.58 -13.20 11.17
CA GLY A 250 0.01 -12.40 10.09
C GLY A 250 -0.18 -13.01 8.70
N GLU A 251 -0.91 -14.11 8.58
CA GLU A 251 -1.37 -14.66 7.30
C GLU A 251 -2.37 -13.71 6.63
N THR A 252 -2.38 -13.76 5.31
CA THR A 252 -3.38 -13.09 4.49
C THR A 252 -4.41 -14.12 4.04
N PHE A 253 -5.66 -13.88 4.41
CA PHE A 253 -6.80 -14.69 4.01
C PHE A 253 -7.50 -14.02 2.83
N LEU A 254 -7.82 -14.81 1.81
CA LEU A 254 -8.43 -14.36 0.55
C LEU A 254 -9.75 -15.06 0.34
N ARG A 255 -10.80 -14.33 -0.05
CA ARG A 255 -12.06 -14.96 -0.46
C ARG A 255 -11.95 -15.46 -1.89
N MET A 256 -12.19 -16.75 -2.08
CA MET A 256 -12.25 -17.39 -3.38
C MET A 256 -13.65 -17.24 -4.00
N GLY A 257 -13.75 -17.41 -5.32
CA GLY A 257 -15.01 -17.30 -6.05
C GLY A 257 -16.05 -18.37 -5.70
N ASN A 258 -15.62 -19.50 -5.14
CA ASN A 258 -16.50 -20.56 -4.63
C ASN A 258 -16.97 -20.32 -3.18
N GLY A 259 -16.56 -19.22 -2.55
CA GLY A 259 -16.87 -18.89 -1.15
C GLY A 259 -15.90 -19.48 -0.11
N GLU A 260 -14.92 -20.29 -0.53
CA GLU A 260 -13.86 -20.78 0.36
C GLU A 260 -12.83 -19.67 0.66
N ILE A 261 -11.95 -19.95 1.64
CA ILE A 261 -10.89 -19.03 2.05
C ILE A 261 -9.53 -19.66 1.70
N ALA A 262 -8.77 -18.99 0.84
CA ALA A 262 -7.36 -19.29 0.64
C ALA A 262 -6.52 -18.58 1.70
N CYS A 263 -5.45 -19.24 2.17
CA CYS A 263 -4.52 -18.70 3.16
C CYS A 263 -3.11 -18.58 2.55
N VAL A 264 -2.54 -17.39 2.63
CA VAL A 264 -1.18 -17.08 2.19
C VAL A 264 -0.33 -16.77 3.42
N PRO A 265 0.84 -17.42 3.58
CA PRO A 265 1.73 -17.15 4.70
C PRO A 265 2.11 -15.67 4.80
N GLY A 266 2.25 -15.16 6.02
CA GLY A 266 2.77 -13.82 6.25
C GLY A 266 4.25 -13.71 5.87
N PRO A 267 4.69 -12.59 5.26
CA PRO A 267 6.10 -12.38 4.97
C PRO A 267 6.92 -12.25 6.25
N ARG A 268 8.13 -12.84 6.25
CA ARG A 268 9.17 -12.59 7.27
C ARG A 268 9.99 -11.35 6.94
N LYS A 269 10.78 -10.83 7.89
CA LYS A 269 11.66 -9.67 7.66
C LYS A 269 12.42 -9.74 6.31
N GLY A 270 12.31 -8.68 5.51
CA GLY A 270 12.94 -8.57 4.19
C GLY A 270 12.29 -9.38 3.06
N TYR A 271 11.23 -10.11 3.36
CA TYR A 271 10.41 -10.80 2.36
C TYR A 271 9.19 -9.94 2.04
N ALA A 272 8.74 -10.05 0.80
CA ALA A 272 7.56 -9.35 0.31
C ALA A 272 6.54 -10.33 -0.24
N ALA A 273 5.28 -9.94 -0.25
CA ALA A 273 4.22 -10.62 -0.97
C ALA A 273 3.54 -9.62 -1.89
N ILE A 274 3.09 -10.07 -3.06
CA ILE A 274 2.33 -9.22 -3.97
C ILE A 274 0.86 -9.66 -3.99
N LEU A 275 -0.04 -8.70 -4.23
CA LEU A 275 -1.48 -8.96 -4.29
C LEU A 275 -2.16 -8.05 -5.30
N GLN A 276 -3.04 -8.61 -6.13
CA GLN A 276 -3.94 -7.87 -7.00
C GLN A 276 -5.15 -7.34 -6.20
N GLY A 277 -4.87 -6.48 -5.21
CA GLY A 277 -5.72 -6.20 -4.06
C GLY A 277 -7.06 -5.56 -4.38
N HIS A 278 -7.18 -4.83 -5.49
CA HIS A 278 -8.47 -4.25 -5.91
C HIS A 278 -9.53 -5.30 -6.26
N LEU A 279 -9.10 -6.49 -6.72
CA LEU A 279 -10.00 -7.52 -7.23
C LEU A 279 -10.21 -8.67 -6.25
N ILE A 280 -9.40 -8.75 -5.20
CA ILE A 280 -9.41 -9.86 -4.26
C ILE A 280 -9.79 -9.33 -2.89
N GLN A 281 -10.97 -9.73 -2.40
CA GLN A 281 -11.34 -9.41 -1.03
C GLN A 281 -10.46 -10.20 -0.07
N HIS A 282 -9.76 -9.48 0.80
CA HIS A 282 -8.75 -10.06 1.66
C HIS A 282 -8.79 -9.47 3.07
N LEU A 283 -8.08 -10.16 3.97
CA LEU A 283 -7.97 -9.81 5.39
C LEU A 283 -6.57 -10.23 5.86
N ALA A 284 -5.91 -9.36 6.62
CA ALA A 284 -4.70 -9.72 7.35
C ALA A 284 -5.07 -10.04 8.79
N SER A 285 -4.75 -11.25 9.27
CA SER A 285 -5.01 -11.62 10.66
C SER A 285 -4.26 -10.70 11.61
N LYS A 286 -4.88 -10.39 12.76
CA LYS A 286 -4.27 -9.53 13.77
C LYS A 286 -3.03 -10.23 14.33
N PRO A 287 -1.82 -9.67 14.13
CA PRO A 287 -0.63 -10.23 14.71
C PRO A 287 -0.75 -10.17 16.23
N ARG A 288 -0.30 -11.23 16.89
CA ARG A 288 -0.22 -11.30 18.34
C ARG A 288 1.13 -11.83 18.74
N GLY A 289 1.51 -11.58 19.98
CA GLY A 289 2.73 -12.18 20.52
C GLY A 289 4.04 -11.62 19.97
N ALA A 290 3.99 -10.54 19.20
CA ALA A 290 5.15 -9.73 18.82
C ALA A 290 4.98 -8.32 19.38
N THR A 291 6.09 -7.67 19.75
CA THR A 291 6.09 -6.28 20.26
C THR A 291 5.89 -5.25 19.16
N GLU A 292 6.18 -5.62 17.91
CA GLU A 292 5.99 -4.76 16.75
C GLU A 292 5.54 -5.56 15.51
N ARG A 293 4.80 -4.89 14.64
CA ARG A 293 4.61 -5.28 13.24
C ARG A 293 4.66 -4.03 12.38
N ILE A 294 5.74 -3.89 11.63
CA ILE A 294 5.96 -2.83 10.66
C ILE A 294 5.93 -3.45 9.27
N THR A 295 5.04 -2.94 8.41
CA THR A 295 4.95 -3.34 7.00
C THR A 295 5.01 -2.13 6.11
N GLU A 296 5.91 -2.15 5.14
CA GLU A 296 5.95 -1.20 4.03
C GLU A 296 5.12 -1.74 2.88
N VAL A 297 4.36 -0.87 2.23
CA VAL A 297 3.51 -1.24 1.11
C VAL A 297 3.73 -0.22 0.00
N THR A 298 4.02 -0.73 -1.20
CA THR A 298 4.09 0.09 -2.40
C THR A 298 2.99 -0.32 -3.37
N SER A 299 2.30 0.67 -3.93
CA SER A 299 1.16 0.49 -4.82
C SER A 299 1.58 0.61 -6.29
N PHE A 300 1.04 -0.25 -7.14
CA PHE A 300 1.42 -0.35 -8.55
C PHE A 300 0.21 -0.40 -9.49
N ILE A 301 0.47 0.03 -10.72
CA ILE A 301 -0.37 -0.16 -11.89
C ILE A 301 0.43 -0.84 -13.00
N ALA A 302 -0.24 -1.33 -14.04
CA ALA A 302 0.45 -1.79 -15.24
C ALA A 302 1.29 -0.65 -15.84
N LYS A 303 2.49 -0.99 -16.33
CA LYS A 303 3.38 0.00 -16.96
C LYS A 303 2.83 0.51 -18.28
N ASP A 304 2.15 -0.36 -19.04
CA ASP A 304 1.51 0.00 -20.30
C ASP A 304 0.32 0.96 -20.04
N PRO A 305 0.36 2.21 -20.54
CA PRO A 305 -0.75 3.16 -20.37
C PRO A 305 -2.04 2.75 -21.10
N LEU A 306 -1.97 1.82 -22.05
CA LEU A 306 -3.12 1.28 -22.78
C LEU A 306 -3.76 0.10 -22.04
N ALA A 307 -3.06 -0.50 -21.09
CA ALA A 307 -3.64 -1.50 -20.22
C ALA A 307 -4.75 -0.90 -19.36
N ILE A 308 -5.55 -1.80 -18.79
CA ILE A 308 -6.64 -1.43 -17.90
C ILE A 308 -6.05 -0.83 -16.63
N GLU A 309 -6.62 0.29 -16.22
CA GLU A 309 -6.24 0.98 -15.00
C GLU A 309 -7.55 1.38 -14.32
N ASP A 310 -7.86 0.71 -13.22
CA ASP A 310 -9.15 0.79 -12.52
C ASP A 310 -8.99 1.18 -11.05
N SER A 311 -7.90 1.87 -10.69
CA SER A 311 -7.72 2.45 -9.35
C SER A 311 -8.96 3.22 -8.91
N VAL A 312 -9.28 3.09 -7.62
CA VAL A 312 -10.36 3.81 -6.93
C VAL A 312 -9.78 4.48 -5.69
N LEU A 313 -10.48 5.46 -5.11
CA LEU A 313 -10.03 6.16 -3.90
C LEU A 313 -10.75 5.73 -2.61
N SER A 314 -11.69 4.78 -2.70
CA SER A 314 -12.60 4.39 -1.60
C SER A 314 -11.94 4.12 -0.24
N THR A 315 -10.69 3.65 -0.19
CA THR A 315 -9.98 3.33 1.07
C THR A 315 -8.79 4.24 1.37
N VAL A 316 -8.41 5.11 0.44
CA VAL A 316 -7.18 5.94 0.52
C VAL A 316 -7.45 7.43 0.30
N LYS A 317 -8.69 7.85 0.11
CA LYS A 317 -9.06 9.26 -0.02
C LYS A 317 -8.67 10.05 1.25
N PRO A 318 -8.11 11.28 1.17
CA PRO A 318 -7.72 12.07 2.34
C PRO A 318 -8.79 12.27 3.43
N GLU A 319 -10.06 12.32 3.05
CA GLU A 319 -11.20 12.45 3.97
C GLU A 319 -11.48 11.12 4.70
N VAL A 320 -11.15 9.98 4.09
CA VAL A 320 -11.41 8.62 4.60
C VAL A 320 -10.20 8.05 5.35
N ASN A 321 -8.99 8.31 4.84
CA ASN A 321 -7.74 7.79 5.34
C ASN A 321 -6.85 8.95 5.79
N TYR A 322 -6.63 9.03 7.11
CA TYR A 322 -5.93 10.16 7.72
C TYR A 322 -4.50 10.34 7.19
N SER A 323 -3.85 9.26 6.76
CA SER A 323 -2.45 9.29 6.28
C SER A 323 -2.34 9.81 4.85
N SER A 324 -3.41 9.80 4.08
CA SER A 324 -3.43 10.43 2.76
C SER A 324 -3.55 11.94 2.92
N ARG A 325 -2.43 12.64 2.77
CA ARG A 325 -2.36 14.08 3.00
C ARG A 325 -2.94 14.84 1.81
N TYR A 326 -4.01 15.60 2.04
CA TYR A 326 -4.82 16.26 1.00
C TYR A 326 -4.02 16.95 -0.11
N ASN A 327 -3.13 17.86 0.28
CA ASN A 327 -2.33 18.69 -0.63
C ASN A 327 -1.15 17.97 -1.29
N GLU A 328 -0.90 16.70 -0.95
CA GLU A 328 0.12 15.85 -1.58
C GLU A 328 -0.56 14.79 -2.47
N PHE A 329 -1.60 14.15 -1.92
CA PHE A 329 -2.30 13.03 -2.54
C PHE A 329 -3.10 13.42 -3.78
N TYR A 330 -3.96 14.44 -3.72
CA TYR A 330 -4.82 14.79 -4.86
C TYR A 330 -4.04 15.34 -6.07
N PRO A 331 -2.99 16.18 -5.88
CA PRO A 331 -2.14 16.56 -7.00
C PRO A 331 -1.48 15.37 -7.69
N GLU A 332 -0.97 14.39 -6.93
CA GLU A 332 -0.37 13.19 -7.51
C GLU A 332 -1.40 12.30 -8.23
N TRP A 333 -2.59 12.16 -7.65
CA TRP A 333 -3.71 11.46 -8.29
C TRP A 333 -4.03 12.07 -9.66
N ILE A 334 -4.14 13.39 -9.73
CA ILE A 334 -4.38 14.07 -11.01
C ILE A 334 -3.19 13.91 -11.95
N ASP A 335 -1.95 14.07 -11.48
CA ASP A 335 -0.74 14.01 -12.30
C ASP A 335 -0.65 12.66 -13.06
N TYR A 336 -0.74 11.53 -12.36
CA TYR A 336 -0.58 10.22 -13.00
C TYR A 336 -1.79 9.87 -13.91
N ARG A 337 -3.01 10.26 -13.52
CA ARG A 337 -4.21 10.01 -14.33
C ARG A 337 -4.17 10.81 -15.63
N VAL A 338 -3.71 12.06 -15.57
CA VAL A 338 -3.51 12.93 -16.75
C VAL A 338 -2.38 12.40 -17.64
N GLU A 339 -1.30 11.87 -17.06
CA GLU A 339 -0.23 11.20 -17.83
C GLU A 339 -0.78 10.04 -18.67
N ILE A 340 -1.64 9.20 -18.08
CA ILE A 340 -2.28 8.08 -18.78
C ILE A 340 -3.24 8.58 -19.87
N LEU A 341 -4.07 9.57 -19.57
CA LEU A 341 -4.98 10.18 -20.56
C LEU A 341 -4.20 10.73 -21.76
N THR A 342 -3.09 11.42 -21.50
CA THR A 342 -2.21 11.98 -22.54
C THR A 342 -1.68 10.88 -23.44
N LYS A 343 -1.09 9.82 -22.86
CA LYS A 343 -0.56 8.68 -23.61
C LYS A 343 -1.63 7.95 -24.44
N ARG A 344 -2.86 7.83 -23.91
CA ARG A 344 -4.00 7.23 -24.64
C ARG A 344 -4.46 8.11 -25.81
N LEU A 345 -4.51 9.42 -25.62
CA LEU A 345 -4.84 10.38 -26.68
C LEU A 345 -3.76 10.41 -27.79
N GLU A 346 -2.49 10.42 -27.41
CA GLU A 346 -1.35 10.33 -28.35
C GLU A 346 -1.41 9.03 -29.16
N HIS A 347 -1.68 7.90 -28.50
CA HIS A 347 -1.86 6.62 -29.19
C HIS A 347 -3.04 6.65 -30.17
N LEU A 348 -4.18 7.20 -29.76
CA LEU A 348 -5.35 7.34 -30.62
C LEU A 348 -5.06 8.21 -31.85
N GLN A 349 -4.39 9.34 -31.66
CA GLN A 349 -4.00 10.24 -32.75
C GLN A 349 -3.07 9.54 -33.74
N LYS A 350 -2.06 8.82 -33.21
CA LYS A 350 -1.13 8.04 -34.03
C LYS A 350 -1.87 6.99 -34.87
N THR A 351 -2.74 6.20 -34.26
CA THR A 351 -3.54 5.17 -34.94
C THR A 351 -4.45 5.78 -36.02
N CYS A 352 -5.04 6.95 -35.78
CA CYS A 352 -5.84 7.66 -36.79
C CYS A 352 -5.01 8.09 -38.01
N ASN A 353 -3.78 8.57 -37.80
CA ASN A 353 -2.94 9.14 -38.85
C ASN A 353 -2.18 8.08 -39.66
N GLU A 354 -1.77 6.98 -39.02
CA GLU A 354 -0.95 5.94 -39.66
C GLU A 354 -1.78 4.84 -40.35
N SER A 355 -3.08 4.75 -40.03
CA SER A 355 -3.96 3.74 -40.61
C SER A 355 -4.31 4.04 -42.07
N LYS A 356 -4.02 3.10 -42.98
CA LYS A 356 -4.40 3.17 -44.41
C LYS A 356 -5.92 3.22 -44.63
N LYS A 357 -6.70 2.72 -43.66
CA LYS A 357 -8.17 2.77 -43.63
C LYS A 357 -8.59 3.22 -42.24
N PHE A 358 -9.38 4.29 -42.17
CA PHE A 358 -9.89 4.81 -40.91
C PHE A 358 -10.85 3.82 -40.24
N ASP A 359 -10.52 3.39 -39.02
CA ASP A 359 -11.41 2.59 -38.17
C ASP A 359 -12.29 3.50 -37.32
N LYS A 360 -13.46 3.85 -37.88
CA LYS A 360 -14.45 4.67 -37.18
C LYS A 360 -14.96 4.01 -35.90
N ALA A 361 -15.16 2.69 -35.89
CA ALA A 361 -15.75 2.00 -34.75
C ALA A 361 -14.78 1.95 -33.57
N GLY A 362 -13.55 1.50 -33.81
CA GLY A 362 -12.49 1.48 -32.78
C GLY A 362 -12.13 2.87 -32.27
N THR A 363 -12.12 3.88 -33.14
CA THR A 363 -11.89 5.28 -32.73
C THR A 363 -12.98 5.77 -31.76
N ILE A 364 -14.26 5.49 -32.05
CA ILE A 364 -15.37 5.87 -31.16
C ILE A 364 -15.27 5.13 -29.82
N GLU A 365 -14.92 3.85 -29.84
CA GLU A 365 -14.73 3.06 -28.62
C GLU A 365 -13.59 3.60 -27.76
N ALA A 366 -12.43 3.89 -28.36
CA ALA A 366 -11.29 4.47 -27.66
C ALA A 366 -11.63 5.83 -27.02
N LEU A 367 -12.34 6.71 -27.74
CA LEU A 367 -12.79 8.00 -27.20
C LEU A 367 -13.73 7.83 -26.01
N LYS A 368 -14.66 6.87 -26.06
CA LYS A 368 -15.55 6.56 -24.93
C LYS A 368 -14.79 6.03 -23.72
N LEU A 369 -13.77 5.20 -23.92
CA LEU A 369 -12.92 4.70 -22.84
C LEU A 369 -12.11 5.84 -22.19
N ILE A 370 -11.60 6.78 -23.00
CA ILE A 370 -10.90 7.98 -22.53
C ILE A 370 -11.86 8.88 -21.73
N GLU A 371 -13.06 9.14 -22.25
CA GLU A 371 -14.11 9.91 -21.57
C GLU A 371 -14.49 9.28 -20.22
N ALA A 372 -14.75 7.97 -20.20
CA ALA A 372 -15.10 7.25 -18.98
C ALA A 372 -13.96 7.29 -17.95
N TYR A 373 -12.70 7.19 -18.40
CA TYR A 373 -11.55 7.29 -17.51
C TYR A 373 -11.38 8.70 -16.93
N LEU A 374 -11.57 9.75 -17.75
CA LEU A 374 -11.57 11.14 -17.27
C LEU A 374 -12.71 11.38 -16.27
N ALA A 375 -13.91 10.89 -16.56
CA ALA A 375 -15.04 10.97 -15.64
C ALA A 375 -14.71 10.31 -14.31
N LYS A 376 -14.20 9.06 -14.35
CA LYS A 376 -13.78 8.33 -13.15
C LYS A 376 -12.75 9.10 -12.34
N THR A 377 -11.80 9.79 -12.99
CA THR A 377 -10.74 10.54 -12.29
C THR A 377 -11.29 11.57 -11.29
N TYR A 378 -12.31 12.35 -11.66
CA TYR A 378 -12.86 13.36 -10.75
C TYR A 378 -13.94 12.78 -9.84
N THR A 379 -14.75 11.82 -10.31
CA THR A 379 -15.80 11.23 -9.46
C THR A 379 -15.22 10.47 -8.28
N GLU A 380 -14.04 9.86 -8.43
CA GLU A 380 -13.34 9.22 -7.31
C GLU A 380 -12.90 10.22 -6.23
N MET A 381 -12.77 11.52 -6.53
CA MET A 381 -12.45 12.57 -5.55
C MET A 381 -13.69 13.10 -4.84
N GLU A 382 -14.88 12.88 -5.40
CA GLU A 382 -16.13 13.31 -4.77
C GLU A 382 -16.39 12.48 -3.50
N VAL A 383 -17.00 13.10 -2.50
CA VAL A 383 -17.35 12.44 -1.24
C VAL A 383 -18.86 12.42 -1.12
N SER A 384 -19.42 11.22 -1.14
CA SER A 384 -20.86 10.98 -1.02
C SER A 384 -21.40 11.39 0.35
N PRO A 385 -22.71 11.68 0.47
CA PRO A 385 -23.34 11.93 1.77
C PRO A 385 -23.15 10.79 2.77
N GLU A 386 -23.15 9.53 2.32
CA GLU A 386 -22.91 8.36 3.17
C GLU A 386 -21.45 8.28 3.65
N GLU A 387 -20.49 8.63 2.80
CA GLU A 387 -19.09 8.78 3.21
C GLU A 387 -18.95 9.89 4.23
N TRP A 388 -19.53 11.07 3.99
CA TRP A 388 -19.49 12.18 4.95
C TRP A 388 -20.11 11.81 6.30
N ALA A 389 -21.27 11.15 6.30
CA ALA A 389 -21.90 10.66 7.52
C ALA A 389 -20.96 9.73 8.30
N LYS A 390 -20.24 8.85 7.60
CA LYS A 390 -19.19 8.01 8.22
C LYS A 390 -18.04 8.87 8.73
N ILE A 391 -17.50 9.79 7.94
CA ILE A 391 -16.35 10.62 8.31
C ILE A 391 -16.67 11.45 9.57
N VAL A 392 -17.82 12.11 9.61
CA VAL A 392 -18.25 12.94 10.74
C VAL A 392 -18.53 12.10 11.98
N SER A 393 -19.12 10.90 11.83
CA SER A 393 -19.33 9.99 12.97
C SER A 393 -18.03 9.54 13.65
N LYS A 394 -16.88 9.75 12.99
CA LYS A 394 -15.56 9.28 13.39
C LYS A 394 -14.67 10.36 14.03
N GLY A 395 -15.17 11.60 14.15
CA GLY A 395 -14.45 12.73 14.74
C GLY A 395 -13.61 13.49 13.74
#